data_AF-A0A9J6D843-F1
#
_entry.id   AF-A0A9J6D843-F1
#
_cell.length_a   1.000
_cell.length_b   1.000
_cell.length_c   1.000
_cell.angle_alpha   90.00
_cell.angle_beta   90.00
_cell.angle_gamma   90.00
#
_symmetry.space_group_name_H-M   'P 1'
#
loop_
_entity.id
_entity.type
_entity.pdbx_description
1 polymer ?
#
loop_
_entity_poly.entity_id
_entity_poly.type
_entity_poly.pdbx_seq_one_letter_code
_entity_poly.pdbx_strand_id
1 'polypeptide(L)'
;MKKKEKVIEDKTFGLKNKKGAKTQKFIQQVQHQVKFGNQPVKKVEAQAKTEKKKAEAEDLNQLLFRPVQKVEKGADPKSVLCAFFKQGTCGKGDKCKFSHDLAIERKAEKRDIYTDVRDQDTMDNWDEAKLAEVVEKKHGEAERRMPKTDIICKHFLDALEQNKYGWFWECPNGGQKCHYRHAVPPGFVLKKNKKNIDEAKAEDTLTIEDLIETEG
;
A
#
# COMPACT_ATOMS: atom_id res chain seq x y z
N MET A 1 4.19 40.00 -23.94
CA MET A 1 5.50 40.03 -24.63
C MET A 1 5.38 39.52 -26.07
N LYS A 2 4.89 38.29 -26.28
CA LYS A 2 4.67 37.65 -27.59
C LYS A 2 4.01 38.50 -28.71
N LYS A 3 3.04 39.37 -28.42
CA LYS A 3 2.40 40.25 -29.44
C LYS A 3 3.35 41.34 -29.97
N LYS A 4 4.23 41.89 -29.11
CA LYS A 4 5.21 42.92 -29.51
C LYS A 4 6.35 42.33 -30.34
N GLU A 5 6.76 41.10 -30.01
CA GLU A 5 7.76 40.36 -30.79
C GLU A 5 7.26 40.03 -32.20
N LYS A 6 6.01 39.57 -32.35
CA LYS A 6 5.40 39.35 -33.68
C LYS A 6 5.37 40.61 -34.55
N VAL A 7 5.08 41.78 -33.98
CA VAL A 7 5.09 43.06 -34.73
C VAL A 7 6.50 43.47 -35.15
N ILE A 8 7.51 43.17 -34.34
CA ILE A 8 8.92 43.40 -34.71
C ILE A 8 9.30 42.47 -35.86
N GLU A 9 8.94 41.19 -35.77
CA GLU A 9 9.23 40.20 -36.80
C GLU A 9 8.62 40.56 -38.15
N ASP A 10 7.37 41.01 -38.16
CA ASP A 10 6.63 41.42 -39.36
C ASP A 10 7.23 42.69 -40.00
N LYS A 11 7.49 43.75 -39.20
CA LYS A 11 8.07 45.01 -39.69
C LYS A 11 9.54 44.92 -40.11
N THR A 12 10.25 43.88 -39.66
CA THR A 12 11.66 43.64 -40.02
C THR A 12 11.83 42.43 -40.93
N PHE A 13 10.72 41.84 -41.40
CA PHE A 13 10.70 40.70 -42.29
C PHE A 13 11.41 41.03 -43.62
N GLY A 14 12.30 40.15 -44.08
CA GLY A 14 13.10 40.36 -45.31
C GLY A 14 14.33 41.28 -45.18
N LEU A 15 14.40 42.15 -44.17
CA LEU A 15 15.56 43.03 -43.95
C LEU A 15 16.64 42.41 -43.04
N LYS A 16 16.29 41.40 -42.22
CA LYS A 16 17.21 40.74 -41.28
C LYS A 16 18.39 40.02 -41.95
N ASN A 17 18.22 39.50 -43.17
CA ASN A 17 19.29 38.81 -43.92
C ASN A 17 20.22 39.75 -44.70
N LYS A 18 19.93 41.05 -44.76
CA LYS A 18 20.73 42.03 -45.51
C LYS A 18 21.78 42.66 -44.60
N LYS A 19 23.05 42.28 -44.77
CA LYS A 19 24.20 42.73 -43.95
C LYS A 19 24.65 44.19 -44.22
N GLY A 20 23.70 45.10 -44.42
CA GLY A 20 23.96 46.53 -44.63
C GLY A 20 23.88 47.34 -43.34
N ALA A 21 24.85 48.21 -43.07
CA ALA A 21 24.88 49.06 -41.86
C ALA A 21 23.63 49.97 -41.74
N LYS A 22 23.10 50.48 -42.86
CA LYS A 22 21.87 51.27 -42.90
C LYS A 22 20.64 50.44 -42.53
N THR A 23 20.59 49.20 -43.01
CA THR A 23 19.51 48.24 -42.72
C THR A 23 19.51 47.82 -41.25
N GLN A 24 20.69 47.56 -40.68
CA GLN A 24 20.83 47.22 -39.26
C GLN A 24 20.38 48.37 -38.35
N LYS A 25 20.73 49.61 -38.68
CA LYS A 25 20.25 50.80 -37.93
C LYS A 25 18.72 50.93 -37.99
N PHE A 26 18.11 50.67 -39.14
CA PHE A 26 16.64 50.68 -39.27
C PHE A 26 15.97 49.59 -38.42
N ILE A 27 16.52 48.37 -38.42
CA ILE A 27 16.02 47.27 -37.59
C ILE A 27 16.11 47.63 -36.10
N GLN A 28 17.22 48.22 -35.65
CA GLN A 28 17.38 48.68 -34.26
C GLN A 28 16.37 49.78 -33.90
N GLN A 29 16.14 50.75 -34.81
CA GLN A 29 15.18 51.83 -34.58
C GLN A 29 13.74 51.31 -34.46
N VAL A 30 13.33 50.38 -35.32
CA VAL A 30 11.99 49.76 -35.28
C VAL A 30 11.82 48.91 -34.01
N GLN A 31 12.84 48.13 -33.63
CA GLN A 31 12.84 47.36 -32.37
C GLN A 31 12.68 48.26 -31.15
N HIS A 32 13.42 49.38 -31.11
CA HIS A 32 13.34 50.34 -30.01
C HIS A 32 11.95 50.98 -29.93
N GLN A 33 11.38 51.41 -31.07
CA GLN A 33 10.06 52.04 -31.12
C GLN A 33 8.93 51.09 -30.67
N VAL A 34 8.99 49.81 -31.02
CA VAL A 34 7.95 48.82 -30.63
C VAL A 34 8.10 48.35 -29.19
N LYS A 35 9.34 48.26 -28.67
CA LYS A 35 9.60 47.82 -27.29
C LYS A 35 9.23 48.90 -26.28
N PHE A 36 9.67 50.13 -26.50
CA PHE A 36 9.61 51.20 -25.50
C PHE A 36 8.51 52.23 -25.76
N GLY A 37 7.90 52.26 -26.96
CA GLY A 37 6.93 53.28 -27.34
C GLY A 37 7.53 54.70 -27.30
N ASN A 38 6.73 55.72 -27.58
CA ASN A 38 7.13 57.14 -27.47
C ASN A 38 7.17 57.62 -26.01
N GLN A 39 7.74 56.81 -25.10
CA GLN A 39 7.93 57.19 -23.70
C GLN A 39 9.20 58.03 -23.58
N PRO A 40 9.19 59.11 -22.77
CA PRO A 40 10.39 59.90 -22.53
C PRO A 40 11.47 59.04 -21.87
N VAL A 41 12.69 59.10 -22.42
CA VAL A 41 13.87 58.29 -22.04
C VAL A 41 14.09 58.24 -20.52
N LYS A 42 13.82 59.35 -19.81
CA LYS A 42 13.89 59.46 -18.35
C LYS A 42 13.00 58.47 -17.58
N LYS A 43 11.82 58.10 -18.09
CA LYS A 43 10.92 57.14 -17.40
C LYS A 43 11.38 55.69 -17.57
N VAL A 44 12.00 55.37 -18.71
CA VAL A 44 12.51 54.03 -19.02
C VAL A 44 13.77 53.74 -18.18
N GLU A 45 14.67 54.73 -18.05
CA GLU A 45 15.86 54.62 -17.20
C GLU A 45 15.52 54.55 -15.70
N ALA A 46 14.48 55.27 -15.26
CA ALA A 46 13.99 55.20 -13.89
C ALA A 46 13.41 53.82 -13.56
N GLN A 47 12.59 53.26 -14.46
CA GLN A 47 12.00 51.93 -14.30
C GLN A 47 13.07 50.83 -14.29
N ALA A 48 14.03 50.87 -15.23
CA ALA A 48 15.13 49.91 -15.27
C ALA A 48 16.02 49.97 -14.01
N LYS A 49 16.26 51.16 -13.45
CA LYS A 49 16.99 51.29 -12.17
C LYS A 49 16.22 50.75 -10.98
N THR A 50 14.91 50.96 -10.91
CA THR A 50 14.07 50.38 -9.85
C THR A 50 13.94 48.85 -9.95
N GLU A 51 13.83 48.30 -11.16
CA GLU A 51 13.80 46.85 -11.37
C GLU A 51 15.14 46.21 -11.04
N LYS A 52 16.26 46.83 -11.42
CA LYS A 52 17.60 46.34 -11.09
C LYS A 52 17.87 46.38 -9.58
N LYS A 53 17.43 47.44 -8.88
CA LYS A 53 17.51 47.52 -7.41
C LYS A 53 16.59 46.51 -6.71
N LYS A 54 15.41 46.21 -7.26
CA LYS A 54 14.52 45.17 -6.73
C LYS A 54 15.11 43.78 -6.91
N ALA A 55 15.63 43.46 -8.10
CA ALA A 55 16.28 42.18 -8.34
C ALA A 55 17.52 41.98 -7.45
N GLU A 56 18.33 43.02 -7.25
CA GLU A 56 19.49 42.96 -6.36
C GLU A 56 19.07 42.85 -4.88
N ALA A 57 17.98 43.51 -4.47
CA ALA A 57 17.43 43.36 -3.12
C ALA A 57 16.81 41.98 -2.88
N GLU A 58 16.15 41.39 -3.88
CA GLU A 58 15.60 40.02 -3.81
C GLU A 58 16.73 38.97 -3.74
N ASP A 59 17.81 39.14 -4.51
CA ASP A 59 19.00 38.27 -4.45
C ASP A 59 19.70 38.37 -3.09
N LEU A 60 19.87 39.60 -2.56
CA LEU A 60 20.46 39.82 -1.24
C LEU A 60 19.60 39.21 -0.13
N ASN A 61 18.28 39.32 -0.24
CA ASN A 61 17.32 38.72 0.69
C ASN A 61 17.44 37.19 0.66
N GLN A 62 17.52 36.58 -0.54
CA GLN A 62 17.71 35.15 -0.68
C GLN A 62 19.04 34.63 -0.08
N LEU A 63 20.12 35.42 -0.16
CA LEU A 63 21.40 35.10 0.48
C LEU A 63 21.35 35.24 2.01
N LEU A 64 20.65 36.25 2.53
CA LEU A 64 20.53 36.52 3.96
C LEU A 64 19.67 35.48 4.69
N PHE A 65 18.62 34.95 4.06
CA PHE A 65 17.76 33.91 4.66
C PHE A 65 18.22 32.48 4.35
N ARG A 66 19.48 32.28 3.94
CA ARG A 66 20.04 30.94 3.78
C ARG A 66 20.00 30.20 5.14
N PRO A 67 19.30 29.06 5.25
CA PRO A 67 19.09 28.41 6.53
C PRO A 67 20.42 27.90 7.09
N VAL A 68 20.82 28.43 8.24
CA VAL A 68 21.97 27.94 9.01
C VAL A 68 21.55 26.67 9.74
N GLN A 69 22.05 25.52 9.31
CA GLN A 69 21.82 24.25 10.01
C GLN A 69 22.59 24.23 11.34
N LYS A 70 21.87 24.43 12.45
CA LYS A 70 22.38 24.19 13.80
C LYS A 70 22.12 22.73 14.15
N VAL A 71 23.18 21.96 14.37
CA VAL A 71 23.09 20.58 14.86
C VAL A 71 23.37 20.58 16.36
N GLU A 72 22.50 19.93 17.13
CA GLU A 72 22.60 19.85 18.58
C GLU A 72 23.85 19.06 19.00
N LYS A 73 24.47 19.45 20.12
CA LYS A 73 25.72 18.87 20.63
C LYS A 73 25.48 17.43 21.09
N GLY A 74 25.62 16.47 20.19
CA GLY A 74 25.45 15.03 20.46
C GLY A 74 24.92 14.23 19.27
N ALA A 75 24.42 14.87 18.21
CA ALA A 75 23.98 14.17 17.01
C ALA A 75 25.16 13.92 16.04
N ASP A 76 25.30 12.68 15.57
CA ASP A 76 26.28 12.31 14.55
C ASP A 76 26.07 13.14 13.28
N PRO A 77 27.08 13.86 12.76
CA PRO A 77 26.89 14.77 11.64
C PRO A 77 26.35 14.09 10.37
N LYS A 78 26.67 12.81 10.16
CA LYS A 78 26.14 11.99 9.04
C LYS A 78 24.70 11.52 9.23
N SER A 79 24.13 11.61 10.42
CA SER A 79 22.71 11.30 10.65
C SER A 79 21.77 12.43 10.22
N VAL A 80 22.33 13.60 9.86
CA VAL A 80 21.58 14.78 9.45
C VAL A 80 21.78 15.02 7.96
N LEU A 81 20.69 15.26 7.23
CA LEU A 81 20.71 15.62 5.81
C LEU A 81 21.39 16.98 5.61
N CYS A 82 22.28 17.08 4.63
CA CYS A 82 22.94 18.33 4.24
C CYS A 82 21.93 19.30 3.59
N ALA A 83 21.72 20.48 4.17
CA ALA A 83 20.84 21.51 3.59
C ALA A 83 21.36 22.02 2.26
N PHE A 84 22.69 22.10 2.09
CA PHE A 84 23.27 22.50 0.81
C PHE A 84 23.12 21.44 -0.26
N PHE A 85 23.07 20.16 0.12
CA PHE A 85 22.76 19.09 -0.81
C PHE A 85 21.29 19.12 -1.20
N LYS A 86 20.38 19.32 -0.24
CA LYS A 86 18.95 19.56 -0.49
C LYS A 86 18.72 20.73 -1.44
N GLN A 87 19.57 21.77 -1.36
CA GLN A 87 19.53 22.95 -2.24
C GLN A 87 20.38 22.81 -3.52
N GLY A 88 21.05 21.66 -3.75
CA GLY A 88 21.90 21.45 -4.93
C GLY A 88 23.18 22.29 -4.99
N THR A 89 23.56 22.98 -3.91
CA THR A 89 24.73 23.88 -3.83
C THR A 89 25.91 23.29 -3.07
N CYS A 90 25.87 21.99 -2.74
CA CYS A 90 26.93 21.33 -1.99
C CYS A 90 28.13 20.95 -2.88
N GLY A 91 29.26 21.65 -2.74
CA GLY A 91 30.52 21.32 -3.43
C GLY A 91 31.38 20.24 -2.75
N LYS A 92 30.92 19.66 -1.62
CA LYS A 92 31.73 18.74 -0.80
C LYS A 92 31.58 17.27 -1.19
N GLY A 93 30.61 16.93 -2.05
CA GLY A 93 30.34 15.56 -2.48
C GLY A 93 30.24 14.58 -1.31
N ASP A 94 30.81 13.38 -1.46
CA ASP A 94 30.76 12.31 -0.47
C ASP A 94 31.58 12.59 0.80
N LYS A 95 32.45 13.61 0.77
CA LYS A 95 33.25 14.05 1.93
C LYS A 95 32.49 15.09 2.78
N CYS A 96 31.23 15.35 2.47
CA CYS A 96 30.42 16.27 3.26
C CYS A 96 30.27 15.78 4.71
N LYS A 97 30.33 16.72 5.65
CA LYS A 97 30.10 16.46 7.08
C LYS A 97 28.67 15.99 7.35
N PHE A 98 27.74 16.36 6.48
CA PHE A 98 26.32 16.00 6.54
C PHE A 98 25.98 14.99 5.44
N SER A 99 24.97 14.15 5.66
CA SER A 99 24.62 13.11 4.69
C SER A 99 23.89 13.66 3.47
N HIS A 100 24.16 13.03 2.32
CA HIS A 100 23.51 13.28 1.04
C HIS A 100 22.43 12.22 0.73
N ASP A 101 22.06 11.39 1.71
CA ASP A 101 21.00 10.40 1.55
C ASP A 101 19.63 11.00 1.91
N LEU A 102 18.81 11.22 0.90
CA LEU A 102 17.43 11.73 1.00
C LEU A 102 16.53 10.84 1.87
N ALA A 103 16.89 9.57 2.08
CA ALA A 103 16.13 8.67 2.94
C ALA A 103 16.20 9.04 4.43
N ILE A 104 17.19 9.84 4.84
CA ILE A 104 17.37 10.26 6.24
C ILE A 104 16.30 11.26 6.68
N GLU A 105 15.80 12.11 5.78
CA GLU A 105 14.76 13.09 6.10
C GLU A 105 13.44 12.41 6.54
N ARG A 106 13.08 11.30 5.90
CA ARG A 106 11.88 10.52 6.26
C ARG A 106 11.96 9.87 7.65
N LYS A 107 13.16 9.64 8.16
CA LYS A 107 13.38 9.04 9.49
C LYS A 107 13.40 10.07 10.61
N ALA A 108 13.46 11.37 10.28
CA ALA A 108 13.53 12.45 11.25
C ALA A 108 12.16 13.04 11.61
N GLU A 109 11.08 12.62 10.95
CA GLU A 109 9.72 12.99 11.34
C GLU A 109 9.42 12.36 12.71
N LYS A 110 9.45 13.19 13.76
CA LYS A 110 9.13 12.77 15.12
C LYS A 110 7.66 12.39 15.15
N ARG A 111 7.41 11.10 15.31
CA ARG A 111 6.09 10.55 15.64
C ARG A 111 5.56 11.30 16.86
N ASP A 112 4.36 11.85 16.73
CA ASP A 112 3.74 12.63 17.79
C ASP A 112 3.61 11.77 19.06
N ILE A 113 4.13 12.30 20.17
CA ILE A 113 4.22 11.59 21.45
C ILE A 113 2.83 11.38 22.07
N TYR A 114 1.89 12.25 21.72
CA TYR A 114 0.57 12.31 22.35
C TYR A 114 -0.53 11.63 21.53
N THR A 115 -0.22 11.17 20.31
CA THR A 115 -1.16 10.40 19.48
C THR A 115 -0.64 8.99 19.27
N ASP A 116 -1.31 8.02 19.88
CA ASP A 116 -1.04 6.62 19.64
C ASP A 116 -1.70 6.21 18.32
N VAL A 117 -0.94 5.58 17.43
CA VAL A 117 -1.42 5.10 16.13
C VAL A 117 -2.52 4.03 16.30
N ARG A 118 -2.60 3.42 17.49
CA ARG A 118 -3.66 2.47 17.85
C ARG A 118 -5.01 3.15 18.10
N ASP A 119 -5.03 4.42 18.52
CA ASP A 119 -6.27 5.15 18.79
C ASP A 119 -6.98 5.61 17.49
N GLN A 120 -6.26 5.65 16.37
CA GLN A 120 -6.84 5.93 15.04
C GLN A 120 -7.51 4.71 14.39
N ASP A 121 -7.33 3.50 14.92
CA ASP A 121 -7.86 2.25 14.34
C ASP A 121 -8.93 1.61 15.25
N THR A 122 -9.80 2.44 15.84
CA THR A 122 -11.01 2.00 16.53
C THR A 122 -12.02 1.44 15.53
N MET A 123 -12.73 0.37 15.91
CA MET A 123 -13.74 -0.35 15.08
C MET A 123 -14.76 0.60 14.42
N ASP A 124 -15.06 1.74 15.04
CA ASP A 124 -15.96 2.76 14.54
C ASP A 124 -15.50 3.46 13.24
N ASN A 125 -14.22 3.36 12.88
CA ASN A 125 -13.64 3.94 11.66
C ASN A 125 -13.31 2.85 10.61
N TRP A 126 -13.87 1.65 10.75
CA TRP A 126 -13.71 0.59 9.74
C TRP A 126 -14.80 0.71 8.67
N ASP A 127 -14.39 1.04 7.46
CA ASP A 127 -15.27 1.00 6.30
C ASP A 127 -15.67 -0.44 5.95
N GLU A 128 -16.80 -0.60 5.25
CA GLU A 128 -17.36 -1.89 4.83
C GLU A 128 -16.36 -2.77 4.06
N ALA A 129 -15.42 -2.14 3.32
CA ALA A 129 -14.33 -2.83 2.64
C ALA A 129 -13.29 -3.45 3.60
N LYS A 130 -12.92 -2.75 4.68
CA LYS A 130 -11.95 -3.24 5.69
C LYS A 130 -12.60 -4.34 6.53
N LEU A 131 -13.89 -4.22 6.82
CA LEU A 131 -14.66 -5.27 7.48
C LEU A 131 -14.74 -6.53 6.60
N ALA A 132 -15.06 -6.38 5.31
CA ALA A 132 -15.07 -7.49 4.36
C ALA A 132 -13.71 -8.18 4.24
N GLU A 133 -12.61 -7.44 4.18
CA GLU A 133 -11.25 -8.00 4.13
C GLU A 133 -10.93 -8.82 5.40
N VAL A 134 -11.27 -8.31 6.58
CA VAL A 134 -11.02 -9.01 7.84
C VAL A 134 -11.90 -10.26 7.97
N VAL A 135 -13.15 -10.20 7.52
CA VAL A 135 -14.06 -11.35 7.45
C VAL A 135 -13.51 -12.39 6.47
N GLU A 136 -13.05 -12.01 5.29
CA GLU A 136 -12.43 -12.92 4.34
C GLU A 136 -11.11 -13.52 4.88
N LYS A 137 -10.33 -12.75 5.65
CA LYS A 137 -9.11 -13.27 6.26
C LYS A 137 -9.39 -14.24 7.42
N LYS A 138 -10.48 -14.02 8.17
CA LYS A 138 -10.90 -14.87 9.31
C LYS A 138 -11.67 -16.11 8.87
N HIS A 139 -12.56 -15.99 7.90
CA HIS A 139 -13.42 -17.07 7.41
C HIS A 139 -12.90 -17.71 6.12
N GLY A 140 -12.21 -16.97 5.24
CA GLY A 140 -11.71 -17.50 3.98
C GLY A 140 -10.62 -18.57 4.13
N GLU A 141 -9.86 -18.60 5.21
CA GLU A 141 -8.94 -19.72 5.49
C GLU A 141 -9.70 -20.98 5.97
N ALA A 142 -10.80 -20.80 6.68
CA ALA A 142 -11.68 -21.90 7.11
C ALA A 142 -12.55 -22.43 5.95
N GLU A 143 -12.89 -21.57 4.98
CA GLU A 143 -13.75 -21.88 3.84
C GLU A 143 -12.95 -22.40 2.61
N ARG A 144 -11.68 -21.99 2.46
CA ARG A 144 -10.73 -22.61 1.49
C ARG A 144 -10.35 -24.03 1.87
N ARG A 145 -10.46 -24.41 3.15
CA ARG A 145 -10.46 -25.82 3.53
C ARG A 145 -11.83 -26.37 3.14
N MET A 146 -11.88 -27.04 1.99
CA MET A 146 -13.06 -27.71 1.44
C MET A 146 -14.02 -28.17 2.55
N PRO A 147 -15.32 -27.81 2.47
CA PRO A 147 -16.27 -28.08 3.54
C PRO A 147 -16.25 -29.57 3.88
N LYS A 148 -16.34 -29.88 5.18
CA LYS A 148 -16.53 -31.26 5.63
C LYS A 148 -17.82 -31.75 5.00
N THR A 149 -17.73 -32.77 4.15
CA THR A 149 -18.94 -33.37 3.58
C THR A 149 -19.70 -34.11 4.69
N ASP A 150 -21.04 -34.03 4.66
CA ASP A 150 -21.90 -34.86 5.52
C ASP A 150 -21.84 -36.35 5.16
N ILE A 151 -21.13 -36.68 4.08
CA ILE A 151 -20.87 -38.03 3.63
C ILE A 151 -19.88 -38.70 4.59
N ILE A 152 -20.27 -39.86 5.11
CA ILE A 152 -19.46 -40.66 6.02
C ILE A 152 -18.29 -41.29 5.25
N CYS A 153 -17.09 -41.30 5.83
CA CYS A 153 -15.92 -41.89 5.19
C CYS A 153 -16.06 -43.41 5.05
N LYS A 154 -15.80 -43.96 3.85
CA LYS A 154 -15.87 -45.40 3.59
C LYS A 154 -14.89 -46.20 4.46
N HIS A 155 -13.65 -45.72 4.59
CA HIS A 155 -12.64 -46.36 5.42
C HIS A 155 -12.99 -46.36 6.91
N PHE A 156 -13.78 -45.37 7.35
CA PHE A 156 -14.28 -45.33 8.72
C PHE A 156 -15.37 -46.38 8.94
N LEU A 157 -16.29 -46.56 8.00
CA LEU A 157 -17.26 -47.66 8.04
C LEU A 157 -16.56 -49.03 8.05
N ASP A 158 -15.56 -49.23 7.19
CA ASP A 158 -14.77 -50.47 7.13
C ASP A 158 -14.01 -50.73 8.44
N ALA A 159 -13.43 -49.70 9.05
CA ALA A 159 -12.70 -49.81 10.31
C ALA A 159 -13.61 -50.16 11.49
N LEU A 160 -14.83 -49.62 11.51
CA LEU A 160 -15.85 -49.99 12.49
C LEU A 160 -16.36 -51.42 12.26
N GLU A 161 -16.56 -51.84 11.01
CA GLU A 161 -16.97 -53.23 10.68
C GLU A 161 -15.88 -54.27 11.05
N GLN A 162 -14.60 -53.86 10.95
CA GLN A 162 -13.45 -54.67 11.36
C GLN A 162 -13.08 -54.52 12.83
N ASN A 163 -13.79 -53.69 13.60
CA ASN A 163 -13.52 -53.38 15.01
C ASN A 163 -12.07 -52.88 15.27
N LYS A 164 -11.47 -52.23 14.26
CA LYS A 164 -10.11 -51.66 14.31
C LYS A 164 -10.11 -50.16 14.59
N TYR A 165 -11.29 -49.59 14.80
CA TYR A 165 -11.44 -48.20 15.19
C TYR A 165 -11.03 -48.03 16.67
N GLY A 166 -10.05 -47.17 16.94
CA GLY A 166 -9.50 -46.99 18.29
C GLY A 166 -8.40 -45.94 18.35
N TRP A 167 -7.68 -45.90 19.46
CA TRP A 167 -6.69 -44.85 19.80
C TRP A 167 -5.59 -44.63 18.76
N PHE A 168 -5.26 -45.65 17.96
CA PHE A 168 -4.22 -45.57 16.92
C PHE A 168 -4.78 -45.67 15.50
N TRP A 169 -6.11 -45.60 15.32
CA TRP A 169 -6.69 -45.69 13.99
C TRP A 169 -6.66 -44.34 13.28
N GLU A 170 -5.87 -44.25 12.22
CA GLU A 170 -5.82 -43.10 11.33
C GLU A 170 -6.50 -43.42 9.99
N CYS A 171 -7.33 -42.49 9.51
CA CYS A 171 -7.96 -42.64 8.22
C CYS A 171 -6.91 -42.58 7.09
N PRO A 172 -6.84 -43.58 6.19
CA PRO A 172 -5.88 -43.60 5.08
C PRO A 172 -6.12 -42.46 4.08
N ASN A 173 -7.32 -41.86 4.08
CA ASN A 173 -7.67 -40.70 3.26
C ASN A 173 -7.36 -39.35 3.97
N GLY A 174 -6.33 -39.33 4.81
CA GLY A 174 -5.75 -38.10 5.37
C GLY A 174 -6.00 -37.84 6.86
N GLY A 175 -6.39 -38.83 7.66
CA GLY A 175 -6.52 -38.71 9.12
C GLY A 175 -7.45 -37.54 9.53
N GLN A 176 -6.88 -36.50 10.15
CA GLN A 176 -7.58 -35.27 10.55
C GLN A 176 -7.92 -34.32 9.38
N LYS A 177 -7.37 -34.57 8.18
CA LYS A 177 -7.63 -33.82 6.94
C LYS A 177 -8.59 -34.54 5.99
N CYS A 178 -9.21 -35.64 6.42
CA CYS A 178 -10.15 -36.35 5.56
C CYS A 178 -11.34 -35.44 5.21
N HIS A 179 -11.72 -35.43 3.92
CA HIS A 179 -12.84 -34.66 3.41
C HIS A 179 -14.21 -35.20 3.88
N TYR A 180 -14.25 -36.45 4.34
CA TYR A 180 -15.45 -37.18 4.74
C TYR A 180 -15.58 -37.23 6.27
N ARG A 181 -16.81 -37.32 6.77
CA ARG A 181 -17.12 -37.35 8.20
C ARG A 181 -16.68 -38.67 8.85
N HIS A 182 -15.89 -38.60 9.92
CA HIS A 182 -15.49 -39.73 10.78
C HIS A 182 -16.40 -39.87 12.00
N ALA A 183 -17.70 -39.73 11.79
CA ALA A 183 -18.70 -39.93 12.82
C ALA A 183 -19.96 -40.48 12.16
N VAL A 184 -20.48 -41.54 12.75
CA VAL A 184 -21.73 -42.15 12.30
C VAL A 184 -22.90 -41.29 12.83
N PRO A 185 -23.95 -41.02 12.03
CA PRO A 185 -25.16 -40.36 12.51
C PRO A 185 -25.83 -41.10 13.68
N PRO A 186 -26.51 -40.37 14.60
CA PRO A 186 -27.24 -40.99 15.70
C PRO A 186 -28.33 -41.94 15.15
N GLY A 187 -28.31 -43.20 15.58
CA GLY A 187 -29.28 -44.23 15.16
C GLY A 187 -28.81 -45.19 14.06
N PHE A 188 -27.60 -45.04 13.50
CA PHE A 188 -27.06 -46.01 12.55
C PHE A 188 -26.55 -47.26 13.27
N VAL A 189 -27.19 -48.40 13.01
CA VAL A 189 -26.79 -49.69 13.57
C VAL A 189 -25.87 -50.39 12.58
N LEU A 190 -24.66 -50.74 13.02
CA LEU A 190 -23.73 -51.53 12.21
C LEU A 190 -24.29 -52.91 11.89
N LYS A 191 -24.01 -53.42 10.70
CA LYS A 191 -24.52 -54.72 10.20
C LYS A 191 -24.19 -55.90 11.13
N LYS A 192 -23.03 -55.89 11.80
CA LYS A 192 -22.65 -56.91 12.79
C LYS A 192 -23.51 -56.85 14.05
N ASN A 193 -23.78 -55.64 14.56
CA ASN A 193 -24.63 -55.46 15.73
C ASN A 193 -26.09 -55.75 15.42
N LYS A 194 -26.54 -55.46 14.20
CA LYS A 194 -27.91 -55.78 13.76
C LYS A 194 -28.17 -57.28 13.78
N LYS A 195 -27.24 -58.10 13.24
CA LYS A 195 -27.33 -59.57 13.32
C LYS A 195 -27.35 -60.08 14.76
N ASN A 196 -26.45 -59.58 15.62
CA ASN A 196 -26.41 -59.98 17.02
C ASN A 196 -27.68 -59.57 17.80
N ILE A 197 -28.27 -58.41 17.48
CA ILE A 197 -29.54 -57.95 18.08
C ILE A 197 -30.75 -58.71 17.53
N ASP A 198 -30.75 -59.06 16.24
CA ASP A 198 -31.81 -59.85 15.62
C ASP A 198 -31.75 -61.31 16.12
N GLU A 199 -30.54 -61.86 16.35
CA GLU A 199 -30.31 -63.15 17.02
C GLU A 199 -30.75 -63.09 18.49
N ALA A 200 -30.38 -62.04 19.23
CA ALA A 200 -30.79 -61.79 20.62
C ALA A 200 -32.31 -61.63 20.80
N LYS A 201 -32.97 -60.99 19.83
CA LYS A 201 -34.43 -60.89 19.84
C LYS A 201 -35.11 -62.19 19.45
N ALA A 202 -34.49 -63.03 18.63
CA ALA A 202 -35.03 -64.35 18.30
C ALA A 202 -35.00 -65.28 19.52
N GLU A 203 -33.93 -65.22 20.33
CA GLU A 203 -33.81 -65.99 21.57
C GLU A 203 -34.71 -65.46 22.71
N ASP A 204 -34.96 -64.15 22.78
CA ASP A 204 -35.93 -63.54 23.71
C ASP A 204 -37.42 -63.74 23.30
N THR A 205 -37.70 -64.18 22.06
CA THR A 205 -39.07 -64.47 21.59
C THR A 205 -39.51 -65.92 21.78
N LEU A 206 -38.81 -66.72 22.60
CA LEU A 206 -39.38 -67.98 23.09
C LEU A 206 -40.59 -67.64 23.98
N THR A 207 -41.77 -67.66 23.37
CA THR A 207 -43.05 -67.29 23.97
C THR A 207 -43.48 -68.30 25.03
N ILE A 208 -44.28 -67.84 25.99
CA ILE A 208 -44.73 -68.58 27.19
C ILE A 208 -45.29 -69.97 26.85
N GLU A 209 -45.85 -70.15 25.64
CA GLU A 209 -46.34 -71.41 25.10
C GLU A 209 -45.26 -72.53 24.99
N ASP A 210 -44.01 -72.22 24.59
CA ASP A 210 -42.94 -73.23 24.47
C ASP A 210 -42.47 -73.74 25.84
N LEU A 211 -42.63 -72.93 26.90
CA LEU A 211 -42.30 -73.29 28.28
C LEU A 211 -43.38 -74.19 28.91
N ILE A 212 -44.62 -74.12 28.42
CA ILE A 212 -45.74 -74.96 28.89
C ILE A 212 -45.67 -76.35 28.25
N GLU A 213 -45.22 -76.48 27.00
CA GLU A 213 -45.08 -77.78 26.31
C GLU A 213 -43.90 -78.62 26.80
N THR A 214 -42.90 -78.01 27.46
CA THR A 214 -41.71 -78.71 27.98
C THR A 214 -41.89 -79.28 29.39
N GLU A 215 -42.88 -78.82 30.16
CA GLU A 215 -43.24 -79.35 31.49
C GLU A 215 -44.58 -80.10 31.53
N GLY A 216 -45.22 -80.32 30.37
CA GLY A 216 -46.49 -81.03 30.21
C GLY A 216 -46.36 -82.53 29.90
#